data_AF-A8N872-F1
#
_entry.id   AF-A8N872-F1
#
_cell.length_a   1.000
_cell.length_b   1.000
_cell.length_c   1.000
_cell.angle_alpha   90.00
_cell.angle_beta   90.00
_cell.angle_gamma   90.00
#
_symmetry.space_group_name_H-M   'P 1'
#
loop_
_entity.id
_entity.type
_entity.pdbx_description
1 polymer ?
#
loop_
_entity_poly.entity_id
_entity_poly.type
_entity_poly.pdbx_seq_one_letter_code
_entity_poly.pdbx_strand_id
1 'polypeptide(L)'
;MARSSSIGGNSGISNQDATSKTVNYLLLEHKVLHDTPFPVEVSQTQYDQKAHHLRPVFAQALKDEFGLQVDLQHLRLWKPKIPLTVDAPLGEGWFVKSVESFHQSFEIIPFVDTLRSRLRSTIDNHDLIHIIVTISDIYNEGRRTLPVVPGPVSASKLLHPAIEAGYFTVNKGRDWKSVQKPERHSRDIKTSPQTTLPIILIGFSMIDVTATDSGTAKALCYGDNFEPERFRVHLDTWVQTKLYKAEVGWLRATMTPLLQGGSVDANHYCKPEDAINDLSKRIDFLYPFEAPPIVFVSLSGFSIGEKHWDIRVSSSNVDSRGFTVNIGRTRQWKSLSNTHVHWLAFPEHGLPGQQLCVGEFKASGLNPSKRSQTGTVNFSREFKNGPPSLFFSINNIDAEAPETLRVHAKVSNITGRGMDWKIEQWSNTRIHNVSVSYLAIED
;
A
#
# COMPACT_ATOMS: atom_id res chain seq x y z
N MET A 1 71.90 -31.96 39.63
CA MET A 1 71.03 -33.13 39.92
C MET A 1 69.91 -33.16 38.90
N ALA A 2 69.68 -34.35 38.33
CA ALA A 2 68.77 -34.70 37.23
C ALA A 2 67.33 -34.15 37.43
N ARG A 3 66.69 -33.56 36.41
CA ARG A 3 65.91 -34.18 35.30
C ARG A 3 64.82 -35.16 35.78
N SER A 4 63.54 -34.85 35.49
CA SER A 4 62.57 -35.66 34.71
C SER A 4 61.13 -35.16 34.99
N SER A 5 60.48 -34.41 34.08
CA SER A 5 59.60 -34.89 32.97
C SER A 5 58.31 -35.55 33.48
N SER A 6 57.17 -34.84 33.44
CA SER A 6 56.12 -34.88 32.40
C SER A 6 55.42 -36.24 32.29
N ILE A 7 54.08 -36.28 32.36
CA ILE A 7 53.14 -36.51 31.24
C ILE A 7 51.73 -36.17 31.72
N GLY A 8 50.96 -35.48 30.89
CA GLY A 8 49.52 -35.26 31.10
C GLY A 8 48.96 -34.10 30.30
N GLY A 9 49.28 -34.02 29.00
CA GLY A 9 48.66 -33.07 28.10
C GLY A 9 47.19 -33.44 27.88
N ASN A 10 46.30 -32.63 28.42
CA ASN A 10 44.88 -32.61 28.06
C ASN A 10 44.56 -31.18 27.63
N SER A 11 44.84 -30.87 26.36
CA SER A 11 44.39 -29.62 25.74
C SER A 11 42.90 -29.74 25.47
N GLY A 12 42.11 -29.42 26.49
CA GLY A 12 40.73 -29.02 26.29
C GLY A 12 40.75 -27.81 25.37
N ILE A 13 40.37 -28.02 24.12
CA ILE A 13 39.89 -26.95 23.26
C ILE A 13 38.64 -26.44 23.97
N SER A 14 38.80 -25.36 24.73
CA SER A 14 37.67 -24.56 25.15
C SER A 14 36.97 -24.15 23.87
N ASN A 15 35.77 -24.69 23.63
CA ASN A 15 34.79 -24.06 22.75
C ASN A 15 34.61 -22.65 23.31
N GLN A 16 35.40 -21.70 22.79
CA GLN A 16 35.04 -20.30 22.84
C GLN A 16 33.71 -20.25 22.12
N ASP A 17 32.66 -20.00 22.89
CA ASP A 17 31.32 -19.74 22.38
C ASP A 17 31.46 -18.83 21.17
N ALA A 18 31.20 -19.39 19.99
CA ALA A 18 31.17 -18.67 18.75
C ALA A 18 29.96 -17.76 18.82
N THR A 19 30.14 -16.59 19.42
CA THR A 19 29.13 -15.56 19.52
C THR A 19 28.75 -15.18 18.09
N SER A 20 27.55 -15.56 17.65
CA SER A 20 26.99 -15.09 16.40
C SER A 20 26.37 -13.70 16.64
N LYS A 21 26.51 -12.82 15.67
CA LYS A 21 25.89 -11.49 15.65
C LYS A 21 24.83 -11.49 14.56
N THR A 22 23.64 -10.98 14.90
CA THR A 22 22.55 -10.82 13.94
C THR A 22 22.69 -9.49 13.21
N VAL A 23 22.80 -9.53 11.88
CA VAL A 23 22.86 -8.34 11.03
C VAL A 23 21.52 -8.16 10.32
N ASN A 24 20.94 -6.97 10.44
CA ASN A 24 19.72 -6.61 9.73
C ASN A 24 20.07 -5.85 8.45
N TYR A 25 19.42 -6.20 7.34
CA TYR A 25 19.62 -5.52 6.06
C TYR A 25 18.33 -5.09 5.38
N LEU A 26 18.46 -4.08 4.52
CA LEU A 26 17.41 -3.58 3.65
C LEU A 26 17.83 -3.79 2.19
N LEU A 27 17.05 -4.58 1.46
CA LEU A 27 17.23 -4.81 0.02
C LEU A 27 16.39 -3.79 -0.75
N LEU A 28 17.04 -2.92 -1.52
CA LEU A 28 16.36 -1.99 -2.42
C LEU A 28 16.42 -2.56 -3.83
N GLU A 29 15.38 -3.31 -4.22
CA GLU A 29 15.11 -3.65 -5.61
C GLU A 29 14.23 -2.55 -6.23
N HIS A 30 14.47 -2.22 -7.50
CA HIS A 30 13.80 -1.09 -8.17
C HIS A 30 12.28 -1.26 -8.33
N LYS A 31 11.64 -2.33 -7.83
CA LYS A 31 10.20 -2.58 -8.01
C LYS A 31 9.43 -3.25 -6.86
N VAL A 32 10.04 -3.88 -5.86
CA VAL A 32 9.32 -4.38 -4.66
C VAL A 32 10.25 -4.35 -3.46
N LEU A 33 9.82 -3.73 -2.36
CA LEU A 33 10.49 -3.81 -1.06
C LEU A 33 9.89 -4.99 -0.28
N HIS A 34 10.75 -5.82 0.31
CA HIS A 34 10.32 -6.72 1.38
C HIS A 34 10.29 -5.90 2.69
N ASP A 35 9.10 -5.70 3.25
CA ASP A 35 8.87 -4.81 4.41
C ASP A 35 9.35 -5.37 5.76
N THR A 36 10.13 -6.46 5.77
CA THR A 36 10.66 -7.07 6.99
C THR A 36 12.19 -7.19 6.88
N PRO A 37 12.97 -6.62 7.81
CA PRO A 37 14.41 -6.86 7.88
C PRO A 37 14.67 -8.35 8.11
N PHE A 38 15.54 -8.93 7.30
CA PHE A 38 15.94 -10.33 7.48
C PHE A 38 17.21 -10.41 8.34
N PRO A 39 17.21 -11.26 9.39
CA PRO A 39 18.40 -11.51 10.17
C PRO A 39 19.37 -12.41 9.41
N VAL A 40 20.62 -11.97 9.23
CA VAL A 40 21.73 -12.85 8.82
C VAL A 40 22.61 -13.07 10.03
N GLU A 41 22.79 -14.33 10.42
CA GLU A 41 23.79 -14.68 11.42
C GLU A 41 25.18 -14.65 10.81
N VAL A 42 26.07 -13.86 11.41
CA VAL A 42 27.49 -13.85 11.05
C VAL A 42 28.29 -14.16 12.31
N SER A 43 29.40 -14.88 12.17
CA SER A 43 30.30 -15.10 13.30
C SER A 43 30.91 -13.78 13.77
N GLN A 44 31.22 -13.65 15.06
CA GLN A 44 31.93 -12.49 15.62
C GLN A 44 33.19 -12.13 14.81
N THR A 45 33.96 -13.14 14.38
CA THR A 45 35.15 -12.96 13.56
C THR A 45 34.84 -12.32 12.19
N GLN A 46 33.72 -12.70 11.55
CA GLN A 46 33.26 -12.07 10.30
C GLN A 46 32.69 -10.67 10.56
N TYR A 47 32.02 -10.47 11.68
CA TYR A 47 31.49 -9.16 12.10
C TYR A 47 32.60 -8.12 12.28
N ASP A 48 33.73 -8.51 12.88
CA ASP A 48 34.85 -7.63 13.17
C ASP A 48 35.74 -7.33 11.94
N GLN A 49 35.56 -8.08 10.85
CA GLN A 49 36.26 -7.85 9.58
C GLN A 49 35.69 -6.66 8.79
N LYS A 50 36.47 -6.17 7.82
CA LYS A 50 36.02 -5.10 6.90
C LYS A 50 34.78 -5.57 6.13
N ALA A 51 33.82 -4.66 5.91
CA ALA A 51 32.49 -4.97 5.35
C ALA A 51 32.51 -5.74 4.01
N HIS A 52 33.57 -5.68 3.21
CA HIS A 52 33.67 -6.43 1.96
C HIS A 52 33.74 -7.96 2.15
N HIS A 53 34.18 -8.45 3.32
CA HIS A 53 34.21 -9.89 3.64
C HIS A 53 32.82 -10.47 3.91
N LEU A 54 31.82 -9.62 4.19
CA LEU A 54 30.42 -10.03 4.38
C LEU A 54 29.67 -10.22 3.05
N ARG A 55 30.22 -9.73 1.92
CA ARG A 55 29.57 -9.80 0.60
C ARG A 55 29.23 -11.23 0.17
N PRO A 56 30.13 -12.22 0.27
CA PRO A 56 29.83 -13.58 -0.16
C PRO A 56 28.76 -14.25 0.69
N VAL A 57 28.81 -14.04 2.02
CA VAL A 57 27.81 -14.57 2.97
C VAL A 57 26.44 -14.00 2.65
N PHE A 58 26.38 -12.70 2.36
CA PHE A 58 25.15 -12.00 2.05
C PHE A 58 24.56 -12.38 0.69
N ALA A 59 25.39 -12.46 -0.35
CA ALA A 59 24.95 -12.92 -1.67
C ALA A 59 24.44 -14.37 -1.62
N GLN A 60 25.07 -15.21 -0.81
CA GLN A 60 24.62 -16.58 -0.58
C GLN A 60 23.26 -16.62 0.14
N ALA A 61 23.06 -15.81 1.19
CA ALA A 61 21.76 -15.69 1.86
C ALA A 61 20.64 -15.20 0.92
N LEU A 62 20.92 -14.22 0.05
CA LEU A 62 19.96 -13.76 -0.97
C LEU A 62 19.63 -14.84 -2.00
N LYS A 63 20.62 -15.65 -2.38
CA LYS A 63 20.43 -16.78 -3.27
C LYS A 63 19.61 -17.90 -2.63
N ASP A 64 19.86 -18.22 -1.37
CA ASP A 64 19.20 -19.32 -0.67
C ASP A 64 17.75 -18.98 -0.33
N GLU A 65 17.47 -17.75 0.09
CA GLU A 65 16.12 -17.32 0.50
C GLU A 65 15.25 -16.89 -0.70
N PHE A 66 15.84 -16.20 -1.69
CA PHE A 66 15.08 -15.57 -2.79
C PHE A 66 15.45 -16.09 -4.18
N GLY A 67 16.41 -17.01 -4.30
CA GLY A 67 16.90 -17.49 -5.60
C GLY A 67 17.73 -16.45 -6.38
N LEU A 68 18.09 -15.32 -5.76
CA LEU A 68 18.77 -14.20 -6.42
C LEU A 68 20.28 -14.43 -6.50
N GLN A 69 20.82 -14.53 -7.72
CA GLN A 69 22.27 -14.49 -7.92
C GLN A 69 22.75 -13.04 -7.98
N VAL A 70 23.59 -12.66 -7.00
CA VAL A 70 24.14 -11.32 -6.89
C VAL A 70 25.63 -11.33 -7.23
N ASP A 71 26.04 -10.48 -8.16
CA ASP A 71 27.46 -10.27 -8.43
C ASP A 71 28.11 -9.51 -7.27
N LEU A 72 29.10 -10.14 -6.65
CA LEU A 72 29.86 -9.61 -5.52
C LEU A 72 30.62 -8.31 -5.85
N GLN A 73 30.91 -8.06 -7.13
CA GLN A 73 31.56 -6.82 -7.57
C GLN A 73 30.60 -5.62 -7.46
N HIS A 74 29.31 -5.86 -7.66
CA HIS A 74 28.25 -4.85 -7.63
C HIS A 74 27.59 -4.73 -6.24
N LEU A 75 27.72 -5.74 -5.38
CA LEU A 75 27.23 -5.69 -4.01
C LEU A 75 28.04 -4.70 -3.15
N ARG A 76 27.43 -3.56 -2.80
CA ARG A 76 28.01 -2.60 -1.85
C ARG A 76 27.40 -2.78 -0.48
N LEU A 77 28.26 -3.04 0.52
CA LEU A 77 27.87 -3.14 1.92
C LEU A 77 28.38 -1.90 2.65
N TRP A 78 27.48 -1.23 3.35
CA TRP A 78 27.82 -0.09 4.19
C TRP A 78 27.72 -0.51 5.66
N LYS A 79 28.81 -0.28 6.41
CA LYS A 79 28.87 -0.48 7.86
C LYS A 79 29.11 0.89 8.49
N PRO A 80 28.07 1.58 8.99
CA PRO A 80 28.27 2.85 9.67
C PRO A 80 29.22 2.68 10.85
N LYS A 81 30.22 3.57 10.97
CA LYS A 81 31.09 3.66 12.17
C LYS A 81 30.45 4.49 13.30
N ILE A 82 29.36 5.18 13.00
CA ILE A 82 28.66 6.13 13.87
C ILE A 82 27.15 5.86 13.68
N PRO A 83 26.32 6.01 14.73
CA PRO A 83 24.87 6.03 14.61
C PRO A 83 24.38 6.88 13.42
N LEU A 84 23.44 6.34 12.65
CA LEU A 84 22.79 7.05 11.55
C LEU A 84 22.00 8.25 12.12
N THR A 85 22.58 9.44 12.03
CA THR A 85 21.85 10.71 12.16
C THR A 85 21.56 11.27 10.77
N VAL A 86 20.63 12.23 10.66
CA VAL A 86 20.27 12.88 9.38
C VAL A 86 21.50 13.50 8.70
N ASP A 87 22.51 13.86 9.48
CA ASP A 87 23.69 14.60 9.03
C ASP A 87 24.96 13.74 9.01
N ALA A 88 24.85 12.42 9.15
CA ALA A 88 26.02 11.54 9.19
C ALA A 88 26.73 11.54 7.82
N PRO A 89 28.00 11.99 7.73
CA PRO A 89 28.71 12.04 6.46
C PRO A 89 28.98 10.63 5.96
N LEU A 90 28.35 10.26 4.85
CA LEU A 90 28.74 9.10 4.05
C LEU A 90 30.09 9.46 3.42
N GLY A 91 31.16 8.72 3.76
CA GLY A 91 32.56 9.12 3.49
C GLY A 91 32.90 9.47 2.02
N GLU A 92 34.15 9.89 1.80
CA GLU A 92 34.63 10.39 0.50
C GLU A 92 34.20 9.53 -0.71
N GLY A 93 33.56 10.17 -1.69
CA GLY A 93 33.13 9.55 -2.96
C GLY A 93 31.61 9.40 -3.16
N TRP A 94 30.78 9.69 -2.15
CA TRP A 94 29.33 9.79 -2.30
C TRP A 94 28.96 11.22 -2.71
N PHE A 95 28.52 11.42 -3.95
CA PHE A 95 28.13 12.74 -4.44
C PHE A 95 26.74 13.14 -3.93
N VAL A 96 26.55 14.44 -3.65
CA VAL A 96 25.31 15.08 -3.17
C VAL A 96 24.03 14.62 -3.92
N LYS A 97 24.15 14.24 -5.21
CA LYS A 97 23.04 13.70 -6.01
C LYS A 97 22.51 12.36 -5.51
N SER A 98 23.36 11.44 -5.05
CA SER A 98 22.92 10.15 -4.50
C SER A 98 22.31 10.32 -3.12
N VAL A 99 22.79 11.28 -2.32
CA VAL A 99 22.22 11.59 -1.01
C VAL A 99 20.81 12.17 -1.14
N GLU A 100 20.59 13.11 -2.06
CA GLU A 100 19.28 13.74 -2.27
C GLU A 100 18.24 12.76 -2.87
N SER A 101 18.64 11.92 -3.82
CA SER A 101 17.77 10.86 -4.37
C SER A 101 17.56 9.69 -3.41
N PHE A 102 18.55 9.38 -2.56
CA PHE A 102 18.42 8.43 -1.46
C PHE A 102 17.43 8.98 -0.42
N HIS A 103 17.56 10.24 0.02
CA HIS A 103 16.59 10.89 0.92
C HIS A 103 15.17 10.90 0.35
N GLN A 104 15.00 11.23 -0.93
CA GLN A 104 13.69 11.18 -1.61
C GLN A 104 13.11 9.75 -1.68
N SER A 105 13.96 8.73 -1.82
CA SER A 105 13.53 7.32 -1.84
C SER A 105 13.13 6.80 -0.46
N PHE A 106 13.62 7.42 0.62
CA PHE A 106 13.26 7.12 2.01
C PHE A 106 12.05 7.92 2.53
N GLU A 107 11.66 9.01 1.86
CA GLU A 107 10.46 9.79 2.18
C GLU A 107 9.15 9.11 1.75
N ILE A 108 9.20 8.05 0.94
CA ILE A 108 8.04 7.41 0.31
C ILE A 108 7.56 6.14 1.07
N ILE A 109 8.13 5.82 2.24
CA ILE A 109 7.82 4.56 2.94
C ILE A 109 6.66 4.75 3.94
N PRO A 110 5.51 4.07 3.76
CA PRO A 110 4.38 4.17 4.68
C PRO A 110 4.61 3.24 5.87
N PHE A 111 5.36 3.69 6.87
CA PHE A 111 5.39 3.03 8.17
C PHE A 111 4.53 3.81 9.16
N VAL A 112 3.78 3.08 10.00
CA VAL A 112 3.07 3.66 11.16
C VAL A 112 4.06 4.37 12.12
N ASP A 113 5.34 4.01 12.05
CA ASP A 113 6.49 4.72 12.62
C ASP A 113 7.59 4.90 11.58
N THR A 114 8.00 6.13 11.27
CA THR A 114 9.07 6.42 10.27
C THR A 114 10.30 5.52 10.44
N LEU A 115 10.99 5.17 9.34
CA LEU A 115 12.26 4.41 9.40
C LEU A 115 13.26 5.04 10.38
N ARG A 116 13.25 6.36 10.50
CA ARG A 116 14.01 7.14 11.48
C ARG A 116 13.67 6.76 12.94
N SER A 117 12.39 6.54 13.25
CA SER A 117 11.90 6.11 14.57
C SER A 117 12.33 4.67 14.89
N ARG A 118 12.18 3.76 13.91
CA ARG A 118 12.65 2.37 14.04
C ARG A 118 14.16 2.28 14.17
N LEU A 119 14.92 2.99 13.33
CA LEU A 119 16.38 3.07 13.43
C LEU A 119 16.79 3.62 14.80
N ARG A 120 16.18 4.70 15.32
CA ARG A 120 16.46 5.20 16.67
C ARG A 120 16.24 4.16 17.76
N SER A 121 15.10 3.47 17.77
CA SER A 121 14.82 2.41 18.76
C SER A 121 15.77 1.20 18.66
N THR A 122 16.44 1.02 17.51
CA THR A 122 17.37 -0.09 17.26
C THR A 122 18.82 0.33 17.51
N ILE A 123 19.16 1.60 17.27
CA ILE A 123 20.49 2.23 17.44
C ILE A 123 20.89 2.34 18.92
N ASP A 124 19.92 2.40 19.83
CA ASP A 124 20.17 2.35 21.27
C ASP A 124 20.79 1.00 21.71
N ASN A 125 20.85 0.01 20.81
CA ASN A 125 21.64 -1.20 20.95
C ASN A 125 22.91 -1.10 20.07
N HIS A 126 24.03 -0.70 20.69
CA HIS A 126 25.32 -0.44 20.02
C HIS A 126 25.96 -1.66 19.31
N ASP A 127 25.34 -2.84 19.40
CA ASP A 127 25.83 -4.10 18.84
C ASP A 127 25.26 -4.45 17.45
N LEU A 128 24.44 -3.58 16.84
CA LEU A 128 23.73 -3.87 15.59
C LEU A 128 24.30 -3.10 14.38
N ILE A 129 24.59 -3.81 13.28
CA ILE A 129 24.94 -3.24 11.97
C ILE A 129 23.69 -3.16 11.10
N HIS A 130 23.52 -2.01 10.42
CA HIS A 130 22.54 -1.83 9.35
C HIS A 130 23.22 -1.86 7.99
N ILE A 131 22.81 -2.76 7.10
CA ILE A 131 23.31 -2.85 5.72
C ILE A 131 22.20 -2.37 4.77
N ILE A 132 22.51 -1.39 3.93
CA ILE A 132 21.62 -0.92 2.86
C ILE A 132 22.22 -1.38 1.53
N VAL A 133 21.47 -2.16 0.76
CA VAL A 133 21.89 -2.69 -0.53
C VAL A 133 21.06 -2.04 -1.63
N THR A 134 21.70 -1.23 -2.46
CA THR A 134 21.11 -0.69 -3.69
C THR A 134 21.57 -1.53 -4.87
N ILE A 135 20.66 -2.24 -5.54
CA ILE A 135 20.99 -3.03 -6.72
C ILE A 135 20.81 -2.15 -7.95
N SER A 136 21.84 -1.39 -8.33
CA SER A 136 21.79 -0.60 -9.58
C SER A 136 22.20 -1.40 -10.82
N ASP A 137 22.86 -2.56 -10.68
CA ASP A 137 23.51 -3.22 -11.84
C ASP A 137 23.48 -4.76 -11.77
N ILE A 138 22.30 -5.37 -11.58
CA ILE A 138 22.12 -6.78 -11.97
C ILE A 138 21.43 -6.80 -13.32
N TYR A 139 22.22 -6.66 -14.38
CA TYR A 139 22.04 -7.34 -15.66
C TYR A 139 23.31 -7.09 -16.48
N ASN A 140 24.17 -8.11 -16.59
CA ASN A 140 24.90 -8.42 -17.82
C ASN A 140 25.82 -9.63 -17.58
N GLU A 141 25.40 -10.80 -18.03
CA GLU A 141 26.27 -11.63 -18.87
C GLU A 141 25.41 -12.61 -19.69
N GLY A 142 25.27 -12.28 -20.96
CA GLY A 142 24.49 -13.04 -21.93
C GLY A 142 24.04 -12.15 -23.08
N ARG A 143 24.99 -11.72 -23.92
CA ARG A 143 24.75 -10.95 -25.15
C ARG A 143 23.51 -11.45 -25.91
N ARG A 144 22.42 -10.69 -25.79
CA ARG A 144 21.54 -10.42 -26.93
C ARG A 144 21.67 -8.94 -27.21
N THR A 145 21.88 -8.62 -28.49
CA THR A 145 21.73 -7.30 -29.09
C THR A 145 20.68 -6.48 -28.35
N LEU A 146 20.96 -5.19 -28.09
CA LEU A 146 19.99 -4.19 -27.64
C LEU A 146 18.61 -4.50 -28.24
N PRO A 147 17.52 -4.53 -27.46
CA PRO A 147 16.21 -4.60 -28.08
C PRO A 147 16.15 -3.41 -29.04
N VAL A 148 16.02 -3.75 -30.33
CA VAL A 148 15.43 -2.88 -31.33
C VAL A 148 14.30 -2.16 -30.60
N VAL A 149 14.36 -0.83 -30.53
CA VAL A 149 13.21 -0.02 -30.11
C VAL A 149 12.01 -0.68 -30.77
N PRO A 150 11.07 -1.30 -30.02
CA PRO A 150 10.01 -2.03 -30.67
C PRO A 150 9.36 -1.03 -31.61
N GLY A 151 9.47 -1.29 -32.92
CA GLY A 151 8.51 -0.72 -33.84
C GLY A 151 7.13 -0.99 -33.23
N PRO A 152 6.15 -0.07 -33.42
CA PRO A 152 4.86 -0.10 -32.74
C PRO A 152 4.41 -1.54 -32.55
N VAL A 153 4.35 -1.97 -31.28
CA VAL A 153 4.02 -3.36 -30.93
C VAL A 153 2.76 -3.69 -31.70
N SER A 154 2.83 -4.70 -32.59
CA SER A 154 1.67 -5.12 -33.37
C SER A 154 0.55 -5.39 -32.38
N ALA A 155 -0.51 -4.57 -32.45
CA ALA A 155 -1.63 -4.56 -31.50
C ALA A 155 -2.36 -5.92 -31.38
N SER A 156 -2.02 -6.87 -32.24
CA SER A 156 -2.63 -8.19 -32.40
C SER A 156 -2.33 -9.22 -31.29
N LYS A 157 -1.53 -8.91 -30.26
CA LYS A 157 -1.26 -9.82 -29.12
C LYS A 157 -1.11 -9.13 -27.76
N LEU A 158 -1.68 -7.95 -27.57
CA LEU A 158 -1.87 -7.44 -26.21
C LEU A 158 -2.93 -8.32 -25.56
N LEU A 159 -2.53 -9.18 -24.61
CA LEU A 159 -3.50 -9.83 -23.73
C LEU A 159 -4.36 -8.74 -23.11
N HIS A 160 -5.68 -8.89 -23.20
CA HIS A 160 -6.61 -8.05 -22.45
C HIS A 160 -6.18 -8.06 -20.98
N PRO A 161 -6.06 -6.89 -20.34
CA PRO A 161 -5.66 -6.86 -18.93
C PRO A 161 -6.72 -7.61 -18.13
N ALA A 162 -6.27 -8.60 -17.36
CA ALA A 162 -7.16 -9.33 -16.47
C ALA A 162 -7.56 -8.38 -15.32
N ILE A 163 -8.86 -8.11 -15.21
CA ILE A 163 -9.43 -7.30 -14.12
C ILE A 163 -10.39 -8.20 -13.35
N GLU A 164 -10.15 -8.31 -12.04
CA GLU A 164 -11.00 -9.06 -11.11
C GLU A 164 -11.41 -8.15 -9.96
N ALA A 165 -12.64 -8.29 -9.49
CA ALA A 165 -13.15 -7.52 -8.35
C ALA A 165 -13.97 -8.40 -7.40
N GLY A 166 -14.02 -8.02 -6.14
CA GLY A 166 -14.81 -8.71 -5.14
C GLY A 166 -14.93 -7.95 -3.82
N TYR A 167 -15.52 -8.61 -2.82
CA TYR A 167 -15.80 -8.00 -1.52
C TYR A 167 -15.37 -8.89 -0.37
N PHE A 168 -14.95 -8.25 0.71
CA PHE A 168 -14.56 -8.87 1.96
C PHE A 168 -15.29 -8.18 3.12
N THR A 169 -16.12 -8.92 3.84
CA THR A 169 -16.81 -8.43 5.06
C THR A 169 -16.09 -8.93 6.31
N VAL A 170 -15.80 -8.03 7.25
CA VAL A 170 -15.28 -8.36 8.59
C VAL A 170 -16.38 -8.41 9.64
N ASN A 171 -16.15 -9.15 10.73
CA ASN A 171 -17.04 -9.22 11.90
C ASN A 171 -18.50 -9.64 11.58
N LYS A 172 -18.71 -10.42 10.52
CA LYS A 172 -20.04 -10.95 10.19
C LYS A 172 -20.52 -11.92 11.28
N GLY A 173 -21.55 -11.52 12.03
CA GLY A 173 -22.17 -12.34 13.08
C GLY A 173 -21.48 -12.28 14.44
N ARG A 174 -20.49 -11.40 14.62
CA ARG A 174 -19.81 -11.20 15.90
C ARG A 174 -20.67 -10.34 16.84
N ASP A 175 -20.65 -10.66 18.14
CA ASP A 175 -21.28 -9.81 19.16
C ASP A 175 -20.51 -8.49 19.29
N TRP A 176 -21.23 -7.36 19.22
CA TRP A 176 -20.67 -6.01 19.34
C TRP A 176 -19.95 -5.79 20.67
N LYS A 177 -20.31 -6.54 21.72
CA LYS A 177 -19.65 -6.47 23.04
C LYS A 177 -18.24 -7.08 23.03
N SER A 178 -17.95 -7.94 22.06
CA SER A 178 -16.66 -8.63 21.95
C SER A 178 -15.60 -7.85 21.15
N VAL A 179 -15.97 -6.72 20.55
CA VAL A 179 -15.10 -5.88 19.72
C VAL A 179 -13.98 -5.28 20.57
N GLN A 180 -12.73 -5.49 20.16
CA GLN A 180 -11.54 -5.00 20.85
C GLN A 180 -11.02 -3.70 20.23
N LYS A 181 -10.02 -3.07 20.85
CA LYS A 181 -9.31 -1.90 20.33
C LYS A 181 -7.80 -2.14 20.43
N PRO A 182 -7.00 -1.90 19.38
CA PRO A 182 -7.42 -1.83 17.97
C PRO A 182 -7.85 -3.20 17.42
N GLU A 183 -8.51 -3.22 16.27
CA GLU A 183 -8.75 -4.45 15.50
C GLU A 183 -7.92 -4.47 14.22
N ARG A 184 -7.41 -5.66 13.89
CA ARG A 184 -6.72 -5.97 12.64
C ARG A 184 -7.35 -7.20 12.03
N HIS A 185 -7.75 -7.10 10.79
CA HIS A 185 -8.36 -8.20 10.04
C HIS A 185 -7.67 -8.34 8.71
N SER A 186 -7.43 -9.58 8.30
CA SER A 186 -6.87 -9.86 6.99
C SER A 186 -7.54 -11.06 6.34
N ARG A 187 -7.54 -11.09 5.01
CA ARG A 187 -8.01 -12.24 4.24
C ARG A 187 -7.18 -12.42 2.98
N ASP A 188 -6.73 -13.65 2.77
CA ASP A 188 -6.11 -14.05 1.50
C ASP A 188 -7.20 -14.16 0.42
N ILE A 189 -6.99 -13.46 -0.68
CA ILE A 189 -7.81 -13.46 -1.88
C ILE A 189 -7.08 -14.25 -2.95
N LYS A 190 -7.73 -15.30 -3.45
CA LYS A 190 -7.25 -16.03 -4.63
C LYS A 190 -7.82 -15.38 -5.87
N THR A 191 -7.00 -15.22 -6.90
CA THR A 191 -7.36 -14.65 -8.20
C THR A 191 -6.77 -15.50 -9.31
N SER A 192 -7.07 -15.13 -10.56
CA SER A 192 -6.36 -15.71 -11.70
C SER A 192 -4.86 -15.37 -11.62
N PRO A 193 -3.99 -16.23 -12.16
CA PRO A 193 -2.56 -15.97 -12.23
C PRO A 193 -2.23 -14.71 -13.06
N GLN A 194 -1.37 -13.85 -12.54
CA GLN A 194 -0.80 -12.72 -13.27
C GLN A 194 0.73 -12.79 -13.28
N THR A 195 1.31 -12.46 -14.43
CA THR A 195 2.76 -12.51 -14.66
C THR A 195 3.48 -11.19 -14.38
N THR A 196 2.71 -10.14 -14.07
CA THR A 196 3.22 -8.79 -13.79
C THR A 196 2.75 -8.32 -12.42
N LEU A 197 3.40 -7.29 -11.88
CA LEU A 197 2.94 -6.63 -10.66
C LEU A 197 1.50 -6.13 -10.83
N PRO A 198 0.56 -6.52 -9.95
CA PRO A 198 -0.84 -6.10 -10.06
C PRO A 198 -1.03 -4.66 -9.62
N ILE A 199 -1.97 -3.98 -10.27
CA ILE A 199 -2.68 -2.84 -9.68
C ILE A 199 -3.67 -3.40 -8.67
N ILE A 200 -3.66 -2.87 -7.45
CA ILE A 200 -4.59 -3.24 -6.39
C ILE A 200 -5.31 -1.99 -5.91
N LEU A 201 -6.64 -2.02 -6.03
CA LEU A 201 -7.56 -1.00 -5.53
C LEU A 201 -8.35 -1.60 -4.38
N ILE A 202 -8.46 -0.85 -3.29
CA ILE A 202 -9.22 -1.26 -2.11
C ILE A 202 -10.05 -0.07 -1.65
N GLY A 203 -11.26 -0.32 -1.15
CA GLY A 203 -12.17 0.74 -0.76
C GLY A 203 -13.29 0.28 0.16
N PHE A 204 -13.83 1.21 0.94
CA PHE A 204 -14.93 0.91 1.86
C PHE A 204 -16.28 0.91 1.15
N SER A 205 -17.06 -0.18 1.27
CA SER A 205 -18.49 -0.21 0.93
C SER A 205 -19.38 -0.13 2.18
N MET A 206 -18.86 -0.53 3.34
CA MET A 206 -19.53 -0.44 4.63
C MET A 206 -18.55 -0.03 5.72
N ILE A 207 -18.98 0.89 6.60
CA ILE A 207 -18.23 1.34 7.77
C ILE A 207 -19.18 1.37 8.99
N ASP A 208 -18.82 0.64 10.05
CA ASP A 208 -19.39 0.73 11.41
C ASP A 208 -18.24 0.93 12.39
N VAL A 209 -17.87 2.19 12.63
CA VAL A 209 -16.66 2.54 13.38
C VAL A 209 -16.93 3.63 14.40
N THR A 210 -16.40 3.46 15.62
CA THR A 210 -16.51 4.47 16.69
C THR A 210 -15.13 5.04 17.02
N ALA A 211 -15.06 6.38 17.07
CA ALA A 211 -14.02 7.10 17.78
C ALA A 211 -14.34 6.99 19.29
N THR A 212 -13.52 6.28 20.06
CA THR A 212 -13.71 6.27 21.53
C THR A 212 -12.78 7.31 22.17
N ASP A 213 -12.23 7.04 23.36
CA ASP A 213 -11.54 7.96 24.28
C ASP A 213 -10.53 8.96 23.66
N SER A 214 -9.98 8.69 22.48
CA SER A 214 -9.06 9.59 21.76
C SER A 214 -9.74 10.63 20.88
N GLY A 215 -11.04 10.49 20.66
CA GLY A 215 -11.84 11.35 19.81
C GLY A 215 -11.44 11.40 18.34
N THR A 216 -10.80 10.35 17.84
CA THR A 216 -10.45 10.22 16.42
C THR A 216 -10.62 8.78 16.02
N ALA A 217 -11.48 8.53 15.04
CA ALA A 217 -11.64 7.22 14.45
C ALA A 217 -10.66 7.05 13.30
N LYS A 218 -10.01 5.90 13.27
CA LYS A 218 -8.98 5.61 12.30
C LYS A 218 -9.16 4.22 11.72
N ALA A 219 -9.27 4.15 10.40
CA ALA A 219 -9.43 2.91 9.65
C ALA A 219 -8.62 2.96 8.36
N LEU A 220 -8.05 1.84 7.96
CA LEU A 220 -7.24 1.68 6.75
C LEU A 220 -7.48 0.28 6.19
N CYS A 221 -7.83 0.21 4.92
CA CYS A 221 -7.78 -1.00 4.14
C CYS A 221 -6.69 -0.88 3.07
N TYR A 222 -5.86 -1.92 2.98
CA TYR A 222 -4.69 -1.99 2.10
C TYR A 222 -4.41 -3.43 1.70
N GLY A 223 -3.57 -3.63 0.68
CA GLY A 223 -3.19 -4.94 0.19
C GLY A 223 -1.73 -5.22 0.48
N ASP A 224 -1.37 -6.47 0.75
CA ASP A 224 0.01 -6.93 0.83
C ASP A 224 0.14 -8.38 0.34
N ASN A 225 1.34 -8.97 0.54
CA ASN A 225 1.67 -10.34 0.15
C ASN A 225 1.25 -10.67 -1.29
N PHE A 226 1.66 -9.82 -2.24
CA PHE A 226 1.30 -9.93 -3.64
C PHE A 226 2.02 -11.10 -4.30
N GLU A 227 1.25 -12.08 -4.72
CA GLU A 227 1.71 -13.27 -5.43
C GLU A 227 0.98 -13.37 -6.78
N PRO A 228 1.50 -14.18 -7.73
CA PRO A 228 0.87 -14.34 -9.04
C PRO A 228 -0.62 -14.68 -8.96
N GLU A 229 -1.04 -15.53 -8.02
CA GLU A 229 -2.41 -16.07 -7.92
C GLU A 229 -3.16 -15.62 -6.67
N ARG A 230 -2.53 -14.82 -5.81
CA ARG A 230 -3.17 -14.34 -4.58
C ARG A 230 -2.59 -13.04 -4.08
N PHE A 231 -3.34 -12.38 -3.22
CA PHE A 231 -2.87 -11.27 -2.40
C PHE A 231 -3.66 -11.27 -1.09
N ARG A 232 -3.23 -10.50 -0.09
CA ARG A 232 -3.95 -10.38 1.17
C ARG A 232 -4.52 -8.99 1.32
N VAL A 233 -5.81 -8.91 1.62
CA VAL A 233 -6.51 -7.66 1.94
C VAL A 233 -6.51 -7.50 3.44
N HIS A 234 -6.16 -6.32 3.92
CA HIS A 234 -6.23 -5.91 5.31
C HIS A 234 -7.34 -4.90 5.55
N LEU A 235 -7.83 -4.91 6.77
CA LEU A 235 -8.63 -3.85 7.35
C LEU A 235 -8.20 -3.68 8.81
N ASP A 236 -7.52 -2.57 9.03
CA ASP A 236 -6.92 -2.22 10.30
C ASP A 236 -7.55 -0.97 10.87
N THR A 237 -7.66 -0.96 12.18
CA THR A 237 -7.94 0.23 12.98
C THR A 237 -6.78 0.45 13.95
N TRP A 238 -6.61 1.68 14.43
CA TRP A 238 -5.57 1.99 15.41
C TRP A 238 -6.06 2.96 16.47
N VAL A 239 -5.24 3.13 17.52
CA VAL A 239 -5.55 3.94 18.71
C VAL A 239 -6.81 3.38 19.39
N GLN A 240 -7.72 4.26 19.81
CA GLN A 240 -8.94 3.95 20.52
C GLN A 240 -10.11 3.89 19.53
N THR A 241 -9.93 3.14 18.43
CA THR A 241 -10.99 2.94 17.42
C THR A 241 -11.59 1.55 17.59
N LYS A 242 -12.93 1.47 17.66
CA LYS A 242 -13.65 0.18 17.61
C LYS A 242 -14.22 -0.03 16.22
N LEU A 243 -13.91 -1.17 15.61
CA LEU A 243 -14.46 -1.60 14.33
C LEU A 243 -15.58 -2.63 14.54
N TYR A 244 -16.83 -2.20 14.56
CA TYR A 244 -17.93 -3.14 14.78
C TYR A 244 -18.14 -4.05 13.58
N LYS A 245 -18.11 -3.45 12.38
CA LYS A 245 -18.31 -4.12 11.12
C LYS A 245 -17.82 -3.24 9.98
N ALA A 246 -17.34 -3.87 8.93
CA ALA A 246 -17.01 -3.18 7.69
C ALA A 246 -17.04 -4.17 6.54
N GLU A 247 -17.14 -3.60 5.35
CA GLU A 247 -17.03 -4.32 4.10
C GLU A 247 -16.11 -3.52 3.19
N VAL A 248 -15.20 -4.25 2.57
CA VAL A 248 -14.14 -3.73 1.74
C VAL A 248 -14.29 -4.33 0.36
N GLY A 249 -14.46 -3.47 -0.64
CA GLY A 249 -14.30 -3.85 -2.04
C GLY A 249 -12.82 -3.95 -2.37
N TRP A 250 -12.45 -4.91 -3.21
CA TRP A 250 -11.11 -5.02 -3.79
C TRP A 250 -11.22 -5.18 -5.31
N LEU A 251 -10.22 -4.66 -6.01
CA LEU A 251 -10.02 -4.85 -7.44
C LEU A 251 -8.54 -5.13 -7.70
N ARG A 252 -8.28 -6.14 -8.53
CA ARG A 252 -6.97 -6.51 -9.03
C ARG A 252 -6.95 -6.34 -10.54
N ALA A 253 -5.93 -5.66 -11.07
CA ALA A 253 -5.77 -5.49 -12.51
C ALA A 253 -4.32 -5.63 -12.95
N THR A 254 -4.09 -6.08 -14.19
CA THR A 254 -2.76 -6.06 -14.80
C THR A 254 -2.39 -4.65 -15.27
N MET A 255 -1.26 -4.11 -14.77
CA MET A 255 -0.77 -2.80 -15.23
C MET A 255 -0.35 -2.86 -16.71
N THR A 256 -0.83 -1.90 -17.49
CA THR A 256 -0.45 -1.71 -18.89
C THR A 256 -0.30 -0.21 -19.17
N PRO A 257 0.26 0.22 -20.32
CA PRO A 257 0.24 1.63 -20.70
C PRO A 257 -1.18 2.23 -20.76
N LEU A 258 -2.20 1.40 -21.04
CA LEU A 258 -3.61 1.80 -21.12
C LEU A 258 -4.36 1.63 -19.78
N LEU A 259 -3.76 0.98 -18.77
CA LEU A 259 -4.40 0.76 -17.48
C LEU A 259 -3.36 0.96 -16.38
N GLN A 260 -3.46 2.09 -15.71
CA GLN A 260 -2.50 2.49 -14.67
C GLN A 260 -3.26 2.73 -13.36
N GLY A 261 -2.62 2.45 -12.25
CA GLY A 261 -3.21 2.66 -10.94
C GLY A 261 -2.16 2.78 -9.86
N GLY A 262 -2.59 3.21 -8.69
CA GLY A 262 -1.71 3.40 -7.54
C GLY A 262 -2.48 3.86 -6.33
N SER A 263 -1.74 4.37 -5.35
CA SER A 263 -2.31 4.97 -4.15
C SER A 263 -1.63 6.28 -3.80
N VAL A 264 -2.31 7.05 -2.95
CA VAL A 264 -1.87 8.33 -2.40
C VAL A 264 -2.15 8.27 -0.90
N ASP A 265 -1.10 8.46 -0.11
CA ASP A 265 -1.19 8.71 1.33
C ASP A 265 -1.01 10.20 1.59
N ALA A 266 -2.03 10.84 2.17
CA ALA A 266 -2.01 12.25 2.53
C ALA A 266 -0.88 12.59 3.53
N ASN A 267 -0.46 11.62 4.36
CA ASN A 267 0.62 11.83 5.33
C ASN A 267 1.98 12.09 4.67
N HIS A 268 2.20 11.63 3.43
CA HIS A 268 3.45 11.92 2.71
C HIS A 268 3.58 13.41 2.33
N TYR A 269 2.48 14.16 2.32
CA TYR A 269 2.46 15.54 1.84
C TYR A 269 2.28 16.58 2.93
N CYS A 270 1.87 16.16 4.13
CA CYS A 270 1.59 17.07 5.23
C CYS A 270 2.19 16.52 6.51
N LYS A 271 2.77 17.40 7.32
CA LYS A 271 3.29 17.00 8.62
C LYS A 271 2.10 16.56 9.50
N PRO A 272 2.30 15.65 10.45
CA PRO A 272 1.25 15.23 11.38
C PRO A 272 0.61 16.39 12.16
N GLU A 273 1.36 17.48 12.35
CA GLU A 273 0.93 18.72 13.01
C GLU A 273 0.13 19.67 12.11
N ASP A 274 0.23 19.48 10.78
CA ASP A 274 -0.51 20.26 9.79
C ASP A 274 -1.87 19.59 9.54
N ALA A 275 -2.86 19.98 10.31
CA ALA A 275 -4.25 19.68 9.99
C ALA A 275 -4.58 20.20 8.58
N ILE A 276 -4.75 19.28 7.63
CA ILE A 276 -5.11 19.65 6.27
C ILE A 276 -6.61 19.90 6.24
N ASN A 277 -7.02 21.06 5.71
CA ASN A 277 -8.41 21.27 5.30
C ASN A 277 -8.65 20.63 3.93
N ASP A 278 -7.74 20.90 2.98
CA ASP A 278 -7.74 20.33 1.63
C ASP A 278 -6.30 20.01 1.17
N LEU A 279 -6.07 18.80 0.68
CA LEU A 279 -4.87 18.39 -0.05
C LEU A 279 -5.24 18.28 -1.53
N SER A 280 -4.51 19.01 -2.37
CA SER A 280 -4.56 18.88 -3.82
C SER A 280 -3.19 18.48 -4.33
N LYS A 281 -3.06 17.26 -4.85
CA LYS A 281 -1.78 16.73 -5.32
C LYS A 281 -1.87 16.28 -6.77
N ARG A 282 -0.96 16.79 -7.61
CA ARG A 282 -0.77 16.29 -8.97
C ARG A 282 -0.07 14.93 -8.92
N ILE A 283 -0.65 13.96 -9.63
CA ILE A 283 -0.14 12.62 -9.87
C ILE A 283 0.14 12.52 -11.36
N ASP A 284 1.37 12.17 -11.71
CA ASP A 284 1.76 11.94 -13.09
C ASP A 284 1.60 10.46 -13.43
N PHE A 285 1.10 10.18 -14.63
CA PHE A 285 1.02 8.83 -15.15
C PHE A 285 2.42 8.33 -15.52
N LEU A 286 2.67 7.04 -15.26
CA LEU A 286 3.91 6.39 -15.67
C LEU A 286 4.03 6.39 -17.20
N TYR A 287 2.91 6.21 -17.90
CA TYR A 287 2.81 6.33 -19.35
C TYR A 287 1.77 7.40 -19.70
N PRO A 288 2.13 8.45 -20.46
CA PRO A 288 1.14 9.39 -20.96
C PRO A 288 0.09 8.69 -21.84
N PHE A 289 -1.17 9.05 -21.67
CA PHE A 289 -2.28 8.61 -22.52
C PHE A 289 -2.35 9.45 -23.80
N GLU A 290 -2.97 8.92 -24.86
CA GLU A 290 -3.16 9.67 -26.12
C GLU A 290 -4.11 10.87 -25.95
N ALA A 291 -5.10 10.73 -25.06
CA ALA A 291 -6.07 11.73 -24.67
C ALA A 291 -6.27 11.67 -23.15
N PRO A 292 -6.86 12.70 -22.50
CA PRO A 292 -7.17 12.64 -21.08
C PRO A 292 -7.97 11.36 -20.71
N PRO A 293 -7.46 10.50 -19.80
CA PRO A 293 -8.16 9.28 -19.42
C PRO A 293 -9.35 9.54 -18.49
N ILE A 294 -10.16 8.52 -18.23
CA ILE A 294 -11.05 8.50 -17.07
C ILE A 294 -10.22 8.12 -15.85
N VAL A 295 -10.38 8.87 -14.75
CA VAL A 295 -9.71 8.58 -13.47
C VAL A 295 -10.75 8.27 -12.40
N PHE A 296 -10.72 7.03 -11.92
CA PHE A 296 -11.48 6.56 -10.78
C PHE A 296 -10.66 6.72 -9.49
N VAL A 297 -11.28 7.14 -8.39
CA VAL A 297 -10.66 7.24 -7.06
C VAL A 297 -11.51 6.55 -6.00
N SER A 298 -10.87 5.96 -5.00
CA SER A 298 -11.50 5.22 -3.91
C SER A 298 -10.89 5.60 -2.56
N LEU A 299 -11.72 5.94 -1.58
CA LEU A 299 -11.27 6.12 -0.20
C LEU A 299 -10.97 4.76 0.41
N SER A 300 -9.76 4.59 0.94
CA SER A 300 -9.34 3.34 1.58
C SER A 300 -8.71 3.53 2.94
N GLY A 301 -8.50 4.76 3.39
CA GLY A 301 -8.09 5.02 4.76
C GLY A 301 -8.46 6.43 5.19
N PHE A 302 -8.70 6.62 6.47
CA PHE A 302 -8.98 7.92 7.05
C PHE A 302 -8.64 7.96 8.54
N SER A 303 -8.33 9.15 9.04
CA SER A 303 -8.30 9.49 10.46
C SER A 303 -9.10 10.77 10.66
N ILE A 304 -10.32 10.64 11.20
CA ILE A 304 -11.29 11.74 11.33
C ILE A 304 -11.63 11.95 12.81
N GLY A 305 -11.57 13.22 13.25
CA GLY A 305 -11.90 13.64 14.62
C GLY A 305 -13.39 13.56 14.97
N GLU A 306 -13.73 13.80 16.23
CA GLU A 306 -15.09 13.58 16.75
C GLU A 306 -16.20 14.42 16.11
N LYS A 307 -17.42 13.89 16.22
CA LYS A 307 -18.73 14.53 16.01
C LYS A 307 -19.08 14.88 14.57
N HIS A 308 -18.11 15.15 13.72
CA HIS A 308 -18.31 15.49 12.31
C HIS A 308 -17.41 14.66 11.39
N TRP A 309 -18.03 13.68 10.75
CA TRP A 309 -17.43 12.84 9.73
C TRP A 309 -17.52 13.56 8.40
N ASP A 310 -16.46 14.28 8.05
CA ASP A 310 -16.39 14.99 6.78
C ASP A 310 -15.09 14.66 6.06
N ILE A 311 -15.22 13.92 4.96
CA ILE A 311 -14.12 13.55 4.07
C ILE A 311 -14.66 13.39 2.66
N ARG A 312 -13.93 13.93 1.69
CA ARG A 312 -14.21 13.78 0.27
C ARG A 312 -12.93 13.51 -0.49
N VAL A 313 -12.99 12.55 -1.41
CA VAL A 313 -11.91 12.25 -2.35
C VAL A 313 -12.44 12.38 -3.77
N SER A 314 -11.70 13.07 -4.64
CA SER A 314 -12.06 13.26 -6.05
C SER A 314 -10.82 13.43 -6.92
N SER A 315 -10.99 13.26 -8.23
CA SER A 315 -9.99 13.60 -9.25
C SER A 315 -10.41 14.87 -10.00
N SER A 316 -9.44 15.64 -10.47
CA SER A 316 -9.64 16.85 -11.28
C SER A 316 -8.44 17.10 -12.17
N ASN A 317 -8.50 18.12 -13.04
CA ASN A 317 -7.40 18.53 -13.92
C ASN A 317 -6.74 17.33 -14.64
N VAL A 318 -7.58 16.43 -15.17
CA VAL A 318 -7.13 15.24 -15.87
C VAL A 318 -6.67 15.65 -17.26
N ASP A 319 -5.42 15.34 -17.59
CA ASP A 319 -4.86 15.46 -18.93
C ASP A 319 -4.10 14.19 -19.31
N SER A 320 -3.48 14.16 -20.49
CA SER A 320 -2.76 12.97 -20.97
C SER A 320 -1.58 12.55 -20.07
N ARG A 321 -1.03 13.45 -19.25
CA ARG A 321 0.18 13.19 -18.45
C ARG A 321 -0.12 12.94 -16.99
N GLY A 322 -1.31 13.27 -16.50
CA GLY A 322 -1.65 13.08 -15.10
C GLY A 322 -3.00 13.66 -14.71
N PHE A 323 -3.23 13.69 -13.40
CA PHE A 323 -4.43 14.27 -12.80
C PHE A 323 -4.12 14.84 -11.42
N THR A 324 -5.00 15.67 -10.89
CA THR A 324 -4.95 16.13 -9.50
C THR A 324 -5.89 15.31 -8.64
N VAL A 325 -5.37 14.62 -7.63
CA VAL A 325 -6.18 14.06 -6.55
C VAL A 325 -6.50 15.17 -5.55
N ASN A 326 -7.78 15.31 -5.20
CA ASN A 326 -8.26 16.22 -4.19
C ASN A 326 -8.78 15.40 -3.02
N ILE A 327 -8.23 15.64 -1.84
CA ILE A 327 -8.69 15.10 -0.57
C ILE A 327 -9.07 16.30 0.27
N GLY A 328 -10.34 16.40 0.65
CA GLY A 328 -10.84 17.59 1.32
C GLY A 328 -11.99 17.33 2.26
N ARG A 329 -12.50 18.40 2.84
CA ARG A 329 -13.69 18.41 3.69
C ARG A 329 -14.70 19.39 3.11
N THR A 330 -15.98 19.08 3.25
CA THR A 330 -17.08 19.95 2.84
C THR A 330 -17.22 21.18 3.74
N ARG A 331 -16.93 21.07 5.06
CA ARG A 331 -16.89 22.25 5.95
C ARG A 331 -15.54 22.39 6.67
N GLN A 332 -15.32 23.59 7.22
CA GLN A 332 -14.05 24.00 7.82
C GLN A 332 -13.93 23.47 9.27
N TRP A 333 -13.40 22.26 9.45
CA TRP A 333 -12.97 21.79 10.77
C TRP A 333 -11.54 21.27 10.74
N LYS A 334 -10.92 21.32 11.91
CA LYS A 334 -9.54 20.90 12.10
C LYS A 334 -9.39 19.38 11.99
N SER A 335 -8.22 18.99 11.50
CA SER A 335 -7.60 17.66 11.41
C SER A 335 -8.29 16.63 10.51
N LEU A 336 -8.01 16.68 9.20
CA LEU A 336 -7.91 15.47 8.39
C LEU A 336 -6.46 15.00 8.40
N SER A 337 -6.22 13.73 8.74
CA SER A 337 -4.91 13.09 8.62
C SER A 337 -5.09 11.64 8.18
N ASN A 338 -3.99 10.95 7.85
CA ASN A 338 -3.98 9.52 7.50
C ASN A 338 -5.07 9.13 6.48
N THR A 339 -5.29 9.98 5.48
CA THR A 339 -6.23 9.67 4.40
C THR A 339 -5.48 8.93 3.31
N HIS A 340 -5.98 7.75 2.96
CA HIS A 340 -5.44 6.92 1.91
C HIS A 340 -6.44 6.77 0.78
N VAL A 341 -5.97 6.96 -0.45
CA VAL A 341 -6.78 6.95 -1.66
C VAL A 341 -6.13 6.03 -2.68
N HIS A 342 -6.89 5.10 -3.23
CA HIS A 342 -6.47 4.39 -4.44
C HIS A 342 -7.04 5.07 -5.69
N TRP A 343 -6.34 4.95 -6.81
CA TRP A 343 -6.77 5.47 -8.09
C TRP A 343 -6.51 4.49 -9.23
N LEU A 344 -7.32 4.60 -10.29
CA LEU A 344 -7.19 3.85 -11.53
C LEU A 344 -7.48 4.78 -12.71
N ALA A 345 -6.66 4.70 -13.76
CA ALA A 345 -6.77 5.50 -14.96
C ALA A 345 -6.79 4.59 -16.21
N PHE A 346 -7.72 4.88 -17.13
CA PHE A 346 -7.88 4.16 -18.39
C PHE A 346 -8.52 5.06 -19.47
N PRO A 347 -8.39 4.76 -20.77
CA PRO A 347 -8.97 5.59 -21.84
C PRO A 347 -10.48 5.76 -21.71
N GLU A 348 -11.01 6.89 -22.19
CA GLU A 348 -12.45 7.20 -22.14
C GLU A 348 -13.35 6.11 -22.75
N HIS A 349 -12.83 5.37 -23.74
CA HIS A 349 -13.57 4.33 -24.44
C HIS A 349 -13.38 2.93 -23.86
N GLY A 350 -12.77 2.82 -22.68
CA GLY A 350 -12.42 1.55 -22.06
C GLY A 350 -11.09 1.01 -22.58
N LEU A 351 -10.91 -0.30 -22.48
CA LEU A 351 -9.73 -1.01 -22.95
C LEU A 351 -10.08 -1.74 -24.25
N PRO A 352 -9.10 -2.07 -25.11
CA PRO A 352 -9.36 -2.87 -26.29
C PRO A 352 -10.14 -4.13 -25.89
N GLY A 353 -11.31 -4.37 -26.49
CA GLY A 353 -12.16 -5.54 -26.22
C GLY A 353 -12.79 -5.62 -24.83
N GLN A 354 -12.69 -4.59 -23.99
CA GLN A 354 -13.27 -4.59 -22.65
C GLN A 354 -13.87 -3.23 -22.32
N GLN A 355 -15.20 -3.18 -22.20
CA GLN A 355 -15.90 -1.97 -21.80
C GLN A 355 -15.71 -1.69 -20.30
N LEU A 356 -15.46 -0.43 -19.97
CA LEU A 356 -15.40 0.08 -18.60
C LEU A 356 -16.35 1.27 -18.46
N CYS A 357 -17.09 1.35 -17.36
CA CYS A 357 -17.96 2.49 -17.04
C CYS A 357 -17.72 2.95 -15.60
N VAL A 358 -17.51 4.25 -15.41
CA VAL A 358 -17.40 4.87 -14.09
C VAL A 358 -18.60 5.79 -13.87
N GLY A 359 -19.05 5.88 -12.63
CA GLY A 359 -20.04 6.88 -12.23
C GLY A 359 -20.16 6.99 -10.71
N GLU A 360 -21.19 7.70 -10.28
CA GLU A 360 -21.44 7.98 -8.87
C GLU A 360 -22.94 7.90 -8.57
N PHE A 361 -23.28 7.41 -7.38
CA PHE A 361 -24.60 7.60 -6.78
C PHE A 361 -24.48 8.17 -5.36
N LYS A 362 -25.52 8.85 -4.89
CA LYS A 362 -25.50 9.60 -3.63
C LYS A 362 -26.80 9.51 -2.86
N ALA A 363 -26.67 9.60 -1.54
CA ALA A 363 -27.79 9.75 -0.62
C ALA A 363 -27.58 10.99 0.26
N SER A 364 -28.69 11.63 0.65
CA SER A 364 -28.65 12.83 1.46
C SER A 364 -29.79 12.87 2.47
N GLY A 365 -29.51 13.50 3.62
CA GLY A 365 -30.48 13.69 4.70
C GLY A 365 -30.96 12.38 5.32
N LEU A 366 -30.09 11.37 5.46
CA LEU A 366 -30.41 10.16 6.21
C LEU A 366 -30.32 10.44 7.71
N ASN A 367 -31.31 9.98 8.46
CA ASN A 367 -31.42 10.20 9.90
C ASN A 367 -32.23 9.05 10.53
N PRO A 368 -32.35 8.94 11.86
CA PRO A 368 -33.05 7.82 12.48
C PRO A 368 -34.48 7.55 11.97
N SER A 369 -35.17 8.57 11.44
CA SER A 369 -36.49 8.48 10.82
C SER A 369 -36.45 8.15 9.32
N LYS A 370 -35.36 8.46 8.62
CA LYS A 370 -35.09 8.10 7.22
C LYS A 370 -33.78 7.33 7.12
N ARG A 371 -33.84 6.01 7.37
CA ARG A 371 -32.64 5.17 7.52
C ARG A 371 -31.96 4.77 6.23
N SER A 372 -32.62 4.89 5.09
CA SER A 372 -32.05 4.51 3.81
C SER A 372 -32.62 5.31 2.66
N GLN A 373 -31.86 5.37 1.57
CA GLN A 373 -32.29 5.87 0.28
C GLN A 373 -31.87 4.87 -0.79
N THR A 374 -32.74 4.67 -1.77
CA THR A 374 -32.53 3.79 -2.91
C THR A 374 -32.62 4.59 -4.20
N GLY A 375 -32.03 4.06 -5.26
CA GLY A 375 -32.21 4.58 -6.61
C GLY A 375 -31.68 3.62 -7.64
N THR A 376 -31.66 4.08 -8.88
CA THR A 376 -31.11 3.31 -10.01
C THR A 376 -30.05 4.15 -10.70
N VAL A 377 -29.13 3.46 -11.36
CA VAL A 377 -28.11 4.06 -12.23
C VAL A 377 -28.18 3.35 -13.57
N ASN A 378 -28.26 4.12 -14.65
CA ASN A 378 -28.04 3.61 -15.99
C ASN A 378 -26.55 3.77 -16.33
N PHE A 379 -25.93 2.71 -16.84
CA PHE A 379 -24.58 2.80 -17.36
C PHE A 379 -24.56 3.68 -18.62
N SER A 380 -23.47 4.42 -18.81
CA SER A 380 -23.32 5.30 -19.98
C SER A 380 -23.33 4.52 -21.30
N ARG A 381 -23.01 3.23 -21.23
CA ARG A 381 -23.03 2.27 -22.34
C ARG A 381 -23.58 0.93 -21.84
N GLU A 382 -24.37 0.27 -22.68
CA GLU A 382 -24.87 -1.08 -22.39
C GLU A 382 -23.73 -2.11 -22.53
N PHE A 383 -23.59 -2.99 -21.55
CA PHE A 383 -22.68 -4.14 -21.59
C PHE A 383 -23.37 -5.28 -22.33
N LYS A 384 -22.74 -5.80 -23.38
CA LYS A 384 -23.37 -6.74 -24.31
C LYS A 384 -23.21 -8.20 -23.86
N ASN A 385 -22.17 -8.48 -23.08
CA ASN A 385 -21.83 -9.83 -22.65
C ASN A 385 -22.55 -10.26 -21.36
N GLY A 386 -23.40 -9.40 -20.79
CA GLY A 386 -24.15 -9.68 -19.57
C GLY A 386 -23.99 -8.57 -18.54
N PRO A 387 -24.43 -8.81 -17.29
CA PRO A 387 -24.16 -7.92 -16.16
C PRO A 387 -22.65 -7.76 -15.94
N PRO A 388 -22.12 -6.53 -15.84
CA PRO A 388 -20.71 -6.32 -15.57
C PRO A 388 -20.32 -6.70 -14.12
N SER A 389 -19.05 -7.04 -13.93
CA SER A 389 -18.42 -7.03 -12.61
C SER A 389 -18.38 -5.60 -12.05
N LEU A 390 -18.59 -5.45 -10.74
CA LEU A 390 -18.63 -4.14 -10.07
C LEU A 390 -17.61 -4.02 -8.95
N PHE A 391 -16.82 -2.95 -9.01
CA PHE A 391 -16.10 -2.40 -7.87
C PHE A 391 -16.75 -1.06 -7.48
N PHE A 392 -17.06 -0.84 -6.21
CA PHE A 392 -17.51 0.46 -5.73
C PHE A 392 -16.98 0.77 -4.34
N SER A 393 -16.84 2.06 -4.06
CA SER A 393 -16.28 2.55 -2.80
C SER A 393 -16.87 3.90 -2.44
N ILE A 394 -17.08 4.12 -1.14
CA ILE A 394 -17.46 5.42 -0.59
C ILE A 394 -16.35 6.41 -0.91
N ASN A 395 -16.70 7.54 -1.53
CA ASN A 395 -15.74 8.61 -1.87
C ASN A 395 -16.07 9.94 -1.18
N ASN A 396 -17.22 10.03 -0.51
CA ASN A 396 -17.63 11.20 0.24
C ASN A 396 -18.48 10.79 1.45
N ILE A 397 -18.21 11.39 2.60
CA ILE A 397 -19.02 11.28 3.81
C ILE A 397 -19.13 12.68 4.40
N ASP A 398 -20.34 13.20 4.56
CA ASP A 398 -20.69 14.32 5.45
C ASP A 398 -21.76 13.80 6.41
N ALA A 399 -21.35 13.47 7.63
CA ALA A 399 -22.23 12.92 8.65
C ALA A 399 -21.94 13.51 10.03
N GLU A 400 -22.99 13.64 10.82
CA GLU A 400 -22.93 13.91 12.23
C GLU A 400 -23.23 12.60 12.98
N ALA A 401 -22.29 12.16 13.80
CA ALA A 401 -22.55 11.08 14.73
C ALA A 401 -21.77 11.35 16.01
N PRO A 402 -22.44 11.39 17.18
CA PRO A 402 -21.77 11.72 18.43
C PRO A 402 -20.65 10.72 18.78
N GLU A 403 -20.74 9.47 18.30
CA GLU A 403 -19.77 8.41 18.62
C GLU A 403 -19.41 7.54 17.40
N THR A 404 -20.42 7.01 16.68
CA THR A 404 -20.21 5.97 15.65
C THR A 404 -20.66 6.39 14.26
N LEU A 405 -19.78 6.28 13.27
CA LEU A 405 -20.15 6.34 11.86
C LEU A 405 -20.69 4.99 11.41
N ARG A 406 -21.90 5.01 10.85
CA ARG A 406 -22.61 3.84 10.33
C ARG A 406 -23.15 4.12 8.94
N VAL A 407 -22.52 3.55 7.95
CA VAL A 407 -22.91 3.69 6.55
C VAL A 407 -22.67 2.38 5.82
N HIS A 408 -23.61 2.02 4.96
CA HIS A 408 -23.50 0.84 4.12
C HIS A 408 -24.09 1.15 2.74
N ALA A 409 -23.25 1.06 1.72
CA ALA A 409 -23.62 1.12 0.32
C ALA A 409 -23.79 -0.30 -0.23
N LYS A 410 -24.90 -0.53 -0.93
CA LYS A 410 -25.22 -1.81 -1.57
C LYS A 410 -25.64 -1.56 -3.01
N VAL A 411 -25.35 -2.54 -3.85
CA VAL A 411 -25.87 -2.62 -5.23
C VAL A 411 -26.64 -3.92 -5.41
N SER A 412 -27.64 -3.91 -6.27
CA SER A 412 -28.49 -5.05 -6.60
C SER A 412 -29.01 -4.93 -8.03
N ASN A 413 -29.63 -5.99 -8.56
CA ASN A 413 -30.27 -5.99 -9.88
C ASN A 413 -29.34 -5.47 -10.99
N ILE A 414 -28.09 -5.93 -10.97
CA ILE A 414 -27.09 -5.54 -11.96
C ILE A 414 -27.48 -6.19 -13.29
N THR A 415 -27.60 -5.36 -14.32
CA THR A 415 -27.90 -5.77 -15.70
C THR A 415 -26.88 -5.14 -16.64
N GLY A 416 -26.90 -5.49 -17.93
CA GLY A 416 -26.04 -4.81 -18.90
C GLY A 416 -26.33 -3.30 -19.04
N ARG A 417 -27.49 -2.81 -18.57
CA ARG A 417 -27.90 -1.40 -18.73
C ARG A 417 -27.70 -0.56 -17.48
N GLY A 418 -27.57 -1.17 -16.32
CA GLY A 418 -27.57 -0.44 -15.08
C GLY A 418 -27.66 -1.33 -13.84
N MET A 419 -27.85 -0.68 -12.70
CA MET A 419 -27.95 -1.32 -11.40
C MET A 419 -28.88 -0.52 -10.48
N ASP A 420 -29.45 -1.20 -9.49
CA ASP A 420 -30.10 -0.56 -8.36
C ASP A 420 -29.09 -0.36 -7.24
N TRP A 421 -29.23 0.72 -6.49
CA TRP A 421 -28.37 1.02 -5.34
C TRP A 421 -29.20 1.34 -4.10
N LYS A 422 -28.60 1.09 -2.93
CA LYS A 422 -29.12 1.47 -1.62
C LYS A 422 -27.99 1.99 -0.75
N ILE A 423 -28.17 3.15 -0.15
CA ILE A 423 -27.32 3.61 0.95
C ILE A 423 -28.16 3.66 2.23
N GLU A 424 -27.67 3.05 3.29
CA GLU A 424 -28.35 2.99 4.58
C GLU A 424 -27.44 3.33 5.75
N GLN A 425 -28.06 3.82 6.82
CA GLN A 425 -27.47 4.04 8.13
C GLN A 425 -28.31 3.32 9.18
N TRP A 426 -27.75 3.13 10.37
CA TRP A 426 -28.50 2.62 11.51
C TRP A 426 -28.15 3.36 12.81
N SER A 427 -28.99 3.15 13.82
CA SER A 427 -28.89 3.77 15.13
C SER A 427 -29.04 5.30 15.05
N ASN A 428 -28.10 6.05 15.65
CA ASN A 428 -28.15 7.49 15.85
C ASN A 428 -27.31 8.29 14.83
N THR A 429 -26.73 7.66 13.82
CA THR A 429 -25.95 8.34 12.78
C THR A 429 -26.86 9.22 11.92
N ARG A 430 -26.47 10.48 11.69
CA ARG A 430 -27.14 11.41 10.78
C ARG A 430 -26.21 11.69 9.60
N ILE A 431 -26.60 11.27 8.40
CA ILE A 431 -25.82 11.49 7.18
C ILE A 431 -26.44 12.66 6.42
N HIS A 432 -25.71 13.76 6.30
CA HIS A 432 -26.09 14.90 5.47
C HIS A 432 -25.89 14.57 3.99
N ASN A 433 -24.72 14.01 3.66
CA ASN A 433 -24.37 13.58 2.31
C ASN A 433 -23.45 12.35 2.38
N VAL A 434 -23.63 11.42 1.44
CA VAL A 434 -22.71 10.33 1.18
C VAL A 434 -22.77 10.04 -0.31
N SER A 435 -21.61 9.86 -0.92
CA SER A 435 -21.51 9.39 -2.30
C SER A 435 -20.60 8.18 -2.41
N VAL A 436 -20.85 7.41 -3.46
CA VAL A 436 -20.16 6.17 -3.78
C VAL A 436 -19.78 6.22 -5.24
N SER A 437 -18.49 6.12 -5.53
CA SER A 437 -17.99 5.92 -6.88
C SER A 437 -18.07 4.44 -7.23
N TYR A 438 -18.47 4.11 -8.45
CA TYR A 438 -18.46 2.75 -8.97
C TYR A 438 -17.66 2.65 -10.27
N LEU A 439 -17.12 1.46 -10.52
CA LEU A 439 -16.47 1.02 -11.74
C LEU A 439 -17.12 -0.30 -12.16
N ALA A 440 -17.78 -0.30 -13.32
CA ALA A 440 -18.35 -1.46 -13.97
C ALA A 440 -17.41 -1.96 -15.06
N ILE A 441 -17.15 -3.27 -15.05
CA ILE A 441 -16.15 -3.95 -15.87
C ILE A 441 -16.85 -5.04 -16.68
N GLU A 442 -16.65 -5.04 -18.00
CA GLU A 442 -17.10 -6.13 -18.84
C GLU A 442 -16.26 -7.38 -18.59
N ASP A 443 -16.93 -8.50 -18.36
CA ASP A 443 -16.33 -9.83 -18.19
C ASP A 443 -15.88 -10.45 -19.52
#